data_AF-A0A7S3N3L7-F1
#
_entry.id   AF-A0A7S3N3L7-F1
#
_cell.length_a   1.000
_cell.length_b   1.000
_cell.length_c   1.000
_cell.angle_alpha   90.00
_cell.angle_beta   90.00
_cell.angle_gamma   90.00
#
_symmetry.space_group_name_H-M   'P 1'
#
loop_
_entity.id
_entity.type
_entity.pdbx_description
1 polymer ?
#
loop_
_entity_poly.entity_id
_entity_poly.type
_entity_poly.pdbx_seq_one_letter_code
_entity_poly.pdbx_strand_id
1 'polypeptide(L)'
;DEDNDHDVRIFALALLLSSYFLYNSMGSIDENALQNLSFVSNLSSIIRGKAKEGAKEVSSDQADQDEEDLIQYMPKFMWVVRDFTLQLVDQEDQPISPLDYLENALKDCEVSGDFQSSQEVKGQLRKYFKERDCCTMVRPIVDENNLQNLNTLQIDQLRPEFVQQTFSLRNKILKSMVFKRINSSQIDGKMWMGMVHQF
;
A
#
# COMPACT_ATOMS: atom_id res chain seq x y z
N ASP A 1 -3.86 -6.76 -23.23
CA ASP A 1 -3.77 -5.29 -23.11
C ASP A 1 -5.05 -4.64 -22.60
N GLU A 2 -6.25 -5.06 -23.00
CA GLU A 2 -7.52 -4.60 -22.37
C GLU A 2 -7.72 -5.14 -20.94
N ASP A 3 -7.35 -6.40 -20.67
CA ASP A 3 -7.44 -7.00 -19.33
C ASP A 3 -6.57 -6.28 -18.29
N ASN A 4 -5.39 -5.81 -18.70
CA ASN A 4 -4.45 -5.12 -17.81
C ASN A 4 -5.01 -3.73 -17.41
N ASP A 5 -5.63 -3.00 -18.33
CA ASP A 5 -6.26 -1.71 -18.00
C ASP A 5 -7.49 -1.90 -17.09
N HIS A 6 -8.24 -2.98 -17.29
CA HIS A 6 -9.37 -3.32 -16.43
C HIS A 6 -8.93 -3.68 -14.99
N ASP A 7 -7.88 -4.48 -14.82
CA ASP A 7 -7.34 -4.85 -13.51
C ASP A 7 -6.82 -3.63 -12.75
N VAL A 8 -6.13 -2.71 -13.43
CA VAL A 8 -5.65 -1.47 -12.81
C VAL A 8 -6.82 -0.58 -12.40
N ARG A 9 -7.90 -0.50 -13.18
CA ARG A 9 -9.12 0.25 -12.79
C ARG A 9 -9.83 -0.36 -11.58
N ILE A 10 -10.00 -1.68 -11.54
CA ILE A 10 -10.58 -2.38 -10.37
C ILE A 10 -9.73 -2.10 -9.14
N PHE A 11 -8.42 -2.21 -9.28
CA PHE A 11 -7.50 -1.96 -8.20
C PHE A 11 -7.60 -0.50 -7.71
N ALA A 12 -7.61 0.47 -8.63
CA ALA A 12 -7.75 1.89 -8.33
C ALA A 12 -9.05 2.17 -7.55
N LEU A 13 -10.16 1.57 -7.99
CA LEU A 13 -11.44 1.68 -7.33
C LEU A 13 -11.40 1.07 -5.92
N ALA A 14 -10.87 -0.14 -5.78
CA ALA A 14 -10.73 -0.80 -4.47
C ALA A 14 -9.91 0.05 -3.51
N LEU A 15 -8.83 0.67 -3.99
CA LEU A 15 -8.00 1.57 -3.20
C LEU A 15 -8.78 2.83 -2.77
N LEU A 16 -9.45 3.51 -3.70
CA LEU A 16 -10.23 4.72 -3.43
C LEU A 16 -11.43 4.46 -2.51
N LEU A 17 -11.99 3.26 -2.51
CA LEU A 17 -13.09 2.87 -1.62
C LEU A 17 -12.60 2.42 -0.24
N SER A 18 -11.36 1.95 -0.14
CA SER A 18 -10.78 1.50 1.13
C SER A 18 -10.48 2.68 2.06
N SER A 19 -10.63 2.50 3.37
CA SER A 19 -10.08 3.42 4.38
C SER A 19 -8.68 3.00 4.85
N TYR A 20 -8.32 1.76 4.58
CA TYR A 20 -7.07 1.14 4.99
C TYR A 20 -6.64 0.16 3.89
N PHE A 21 -5.44 0.35 3.36
CA PHE A 21 -4.88 -0.44 2.29
C PHE A 21 -3.68 -1.24 2.81
N LEU A 22 -3.80 -2.56 2.76
CA LEU A 22 -2.74 -3.48 3.15
C LEU A 22 -2.07 -4.02 1.90
N TYR A 23 -0.79 -3.70 1.73
CA TYR A 23 0.02 -4.29 0.68
C TYR A 23 0.91 -5.37 1.27
N ASN A 24 0.81 -6.58 0.74
CA ASN A 24 1.51 -7.76 1.25
C ASN A 24 2.54 -8.23 0.22
N SER A 25 3.82 -8.21 0.59
CA SER A 25 4.91 -8.79 -0.22
C SER A 25 5.69 -9.82 0.60
N MET A 26 6.46 -10.68 -0.06
CA MET A 26 7.38 -11.63 0.59
C MET A 26 8.82 -11.14 0.49
N GLY A 27 9.64 -11.46 1.49
CA GLY A 27 11.07 -11.17 1.49
C GLY A 27 11.39 -9.77 2.03
N SER A 28 12.07 -8.95 1.22
CA SER A 28 12.49 -7.59 1.56
C SER A 28 11.79 -6.57 0.66
N ILE A 29 11.81 -5.29 1.04
CA ILE A 29 11.43 -4.20 0.15
C ILE A 29 12.59 -3.94 -0.81
N ASP A 30 12.56 -4.62 -1.95
CA ASP A 30 13.50 -4.44 -3.05
C ASP A 30 12.89 -3.61 -4.19
N GLU A 31 13.66 -3.39 -5.25
CA GLU A 31 13.20 -2.62 -6.41
C GLU A 31 12.03 -3.29 -7.13
N ASN A 32 11.98 -4.62 -7.17
CA ASN A 32 10.86 -5.34 -7.79
C ASN A 32 9.57 -5.14 -6.99
N ALA A 33 9.65 -5.20 -5.66
CA ALA A 33 8.51 -4.96 -4.78
C ALA A 33 7.97 -3.52 -4.91
N LEU A 34 8.87 -2.55 -5.15
CA LEU A 34 8.52 -1.17 -5.47
C LEU A 34 7.94 -1.04 -6.88
N GLN A 35 8.53 -1.67 -7.90
CA GLN A 35 7.98 -1.66 -9.26
C GLN A 35 6.58 -2.27 -9.33
N ASN A 36 6.28 -3.28 -8.51
CA ASN A 36 4.93 -3.81 -8.39
C ASN A 36 3.91 -2.79 -7.85
N LEU A 37 4.37 -1.76 -7.14
CA LEU A 37 3.56 -0.61 -6.71
C LEU A 37 3.52 0.51 -7.76
N SER A 38 4.14 0.34 -8.92
CA SER A 38 4.07 1.33 -10.00
C SER A 38 2.66 1.56 -10.50
N PHE A 39 1.68 0.68 -10.25
CA PHE A 39 0.27 0.98 -10.54
C PHE A 39 -0.23 2.24 -9.82
N VAL A 40 0.41 2.64 -8.70
CA VAL A 40 0.10 3.88 -7.99
C VAL A 40 0.33 5.10 -8.89
N SER A 41 1.30 5.03 -9.81
CA SER A 41 1.54 6.07 -10.84
C SER A 41 0.34 6.24 -11.77
N ASN A 42 -0.26 5.10 -12.14
CA ASN A 42 -1.39 5.02 -13.05
C ASN A 42 -2.70 5.47 -12.40
N LEU A 43 -2.82 5.47 -11.07
CA LEU A 43 -3.99 6.02 -10.37
C LEU A 43 -4.25 7.45 -10.80
N SER A 44 -3.18 8.24 -10.88
CA SER A 44 -3.26 9.64 -11.28
C SER A 44 -3.79 9.79 -12.71
N SER A 45 -3.41 8.89 -13.61
CA SER A 45 -3.87 8.86 -15.01
C SER A 45 -5.31 8.38 -15.13
N ILE A 46 -5.72 7.38 -14.35
CA ILE A 46 -7.08 6.83 -14.36
C ILE A 46 -8.08 7.86 -13.84
N ILE A 47 -7.75 8.56 -12.76
CA ILE A 47 -8.62 9.60 -12.23
C ILE A 47 -8.65 10.80 -13.19
N ARG A 48 -7.49 11.25 -13.72
CA ARG A 48 -7.42 12.31 -14.75
C ARG A 48 -8.19 11.96 -16.02
N GLY A 49 -8.26 10.69 -16.40
CA GLY A 49 -8.99 10.20 -17.56
C GLY A 49 -10.50 10.45 -17.48
N LYS A 50 -11.10 10.30 -16.28
CA LYS A 50 -12.53 10.56 -16.08
C LYS A 50 -12.90 12.04 -16.01
N ALA A 51 -12.00 12.90 -15.51
CA ALA A 51 -12.20 14.35 -15.58
C ALA A 51 -12.28 14.84 -17.04
N LYS A 52 -11.52 14.21 -17.95
CA LYS A 52 -11.52 14.53 -19.40
C LYS A 52 -12.73 14.02 -20.17
N GLU A 53 -13.40 12.96 -19.73
CA GLU A 53 -14.66 12.49 -20.35
C GLU A 53 -15.86 13.37 -19.97
N GLY A 54 -15.76 14.15 -18.89
CA GLY A 54 -16.80 15.09 -18.42
C GLY A 54 -16.53 16.57 -18.70
N ALA A 55 -15.28 17.00 -18.90
CA ALA A 55 -14.92 18.40 -19.06
C ALA A 55 -13.88 18.62 -20.17
N LYS A 56 -14.19 19.58 -21.06
CA LYS A 56 -13.27 20.14 -22.07
C LYS A 56 -11.99 20.65 -21.42
N GLU A 57 -10.85 20.35 -22.05
CA GLU A 57 -9.51 20.96 -21.84
C GLU A 57 -9.25 21.49 -20.41
N VAL A 58 -8.77 20.59 -19.55
CA VAL A 58 -8.36 20.91 -18.18
C VAL A 58 -7.13 21.83 -18.22
N SER A 59 -7.28 23.07 -17.77
CA SER A 59 -6.17 24.00 -17.51
C SER A 59 -5.26 23.45 -16.40
N SER A 60 -3.96 23.73 -16.43
CA SER A 60 -2.97 23.23 -15.45
C SER A 60 -3.41 23.39 -13.99
N ASP A 61 -4.06 24.50 -13.67
CA ASP A 61 -4.48 24.84 -12.30
C ASP A 61 -5.60 23.94 -11.75
N GLN A 62 -6.39 23.29 -12.62
CA GLN A 62 -7.43 22.34 -12.21
C GLN A 62 -6.84 20.94 -11.97
N ALA A 63 -5.79 20.58 -12.71
CA ALA A 63 -5.15 19.27 -12.57
C ALA A 63 -4.42 19.10 -11.22
N ASP A 64 -3.90 20.20 -10.67
CA ASP A 64 -3.26 20.22 -9.35
C ASP A 64 -4.29 20.10 -8.21
N GLN A 65 -5.46 20.73 -8.36
CA GLN A 65 -6.57 20.62 -7.39
C GLN A 65 -7.15 19.19 -7.35
N ASP A 66 -7.37 18.57 -8.51
CA ASP A 66 -7.85 17.18 -8.60
C ASP A 66 -6.88 16.21 -7.90
N GLU A 67 -5.57 16.47 -7.96
CA GLU A 67 -4.57 15.63 -7.32
C GLU A 67 -4.49 15.83 -5.80
N GLU A 68 -4.67 17.05 -5.30
CA GLU A 68 -4.79 17.30 -3.86
C GLU A 68 -6.04 16.64 -3.25
N ASP A 69 -7.16 16.73 -3.94
CA ASP A 69 -8.41 16.06 -3.57
C ASP A 69 -8.22 14.54 -3.52
N LEU A 70 -7.52 13.98 -4.51
CA LEU A 70 -7.18 12.55 -4.51
C LEU A 70 -6.35 12.12 -3.32
N ILE A 71 -5.34 12.90 -2.95
CA ILE A 71 -4.49 12.60 -1.80
C ILE A 71 -5.32 12.60 -0.51
N GLN A 72 -6.36 13.44 -0.41
CA GLN A 72 -7.29 13.41 0.72
C GLN A 72 -8.12 12.12 0.79
N TYR A 73 -8.40 11.47 -0.35
CA TYR A 73 -9.13 10.21 -0.39
C TYR A 73 -8.25 8.98 -0.22
N MET A 74 -6.92 9.11 -0.22
CA MET A 74 -6.04 7.96 -0.09
C MET A 74 -6.19 7.29 1.29
N PRO A 75 -6.26 5.95 1.32
CA PRO A 75 -6.35 5.20 2.58
C PRO A 75 -5.04 5.27 3.36
N LYS A 76 -5.10 4.89 4.64
CA LYS A 76 -3.88 4.57 5.38
C LYS A 76 -3.20 3.37 4.73
N PHE A 77 -1.89 3.44 4.54
CA PHE A 77 -1.11 2.38 3.93
C PHE A 77 -0.39 1.56 4.99
N MET A 78 -0.48 0.22 4.90
CA MET A 78 0.31 -0.69 5.69
C MET A 78 1.03 -1.67 4.77
N TRP A 79 2.35 -1.63 4.79
CA TRP A 79 3.16 -2.63 4.11
C TRP A 79 3.43 -3.80 5.05
N VAL A 80 2.87 -4.97 4.72
CA VAL A 80 3.14 -6.23 5.41
C VAL A 80 4.20 -7.00 4.63
N VAL A 81 5.38 -7.14 5.22
CA VAL A 81 6.52 -7.84 4.64
C VAL A 81 6.61 -9.23 5.27
N ARG A 82 6.19 -10.24 4.51
CA ARG A 82 6.15 -11.66 4.90
C ARG A 82 7.52 -12.30 4.74
N ASP A 83 7.75 -13.38 5.49
CA ASP A 83 8.98 -14.18 5.43
C ASP A 83 10.24 -13.31 5.56
N PHE A 84 10.16 -12.29 6.42
CA PHE A 84 11.22 -11.33 6.63
C PHE A 84 12.40 -11.97 7.36
N THR A 85 13.59 -11.89 6.75
CA THR A 85 14.82 -12.53 7.24
C THR A 85 15.91 -11.54 7.62
N LEU A 86 15.78 -10.26 7.26
CA LEU A 86 16.76 -9.23 7.58
C LEU A 86 16.70 -8.86 9.06
N GLN A 87 17.84 -8.41 9.60
CA GLN A 87 17.88 -7.80 10.91
C GLN A 87 17.42 -6.35 10.80
N LEU A 88 16.54 -5.93 11.70
CA LEU A 88 16.08 -4.54 11.80
C LEU A 88 17.13 -3.74 12.57
N VAL A 89 18.28 -3.51 11.96
CA VAL A 89 19.35 -2.64 12.48
C VAL A 89 19.78 -1.62 11.41
N ASP A 90 20.33 -0.49 11.85
CA ASP A 90 20.92 0.51 10.97
C ASP A 90 22.42 0.23 10.70
N GLN A 91 23.11 1.22 10.11
CA GLN A 91 24.54 1.14 9.77
C GLN A 91 25.45 1.12 11.02
N GLU A 92 24.93 1.49 12.19
CA GLU A 92 25.62 1.53 13.48
C GLU A 92 25.17 0.38 14.39
N ASP A 93 24.55 -0.66 13.82
CA ASP A 93 23.98 -1.82 14.51
C ASP A 93 22.90 -1.44 15.55
N GLN A 94 22.30 -0.26 15.46
CA GLN A 94 21.21 0.16 16.35
C GLN A 94 19.87 -0.38 15.86
N PRO A 95 18.99 -0.85 16.76
CA PRO A 95 17.71 -1.40 16.38
C PRO A 95 16.81 -0.34 15.75
N ILE A 96 16.25 -0.64 14.57
CA ILE A 96 15.29 0.22 13.87
C ILE A 96 13.89 -0.38 13.95
N SER A 97 12.85 0.46 13.85
CA SER A 97 11.48 -0.03 13.75
C SER A 97 11.16 -0.51 12.33
N PRO A 98 10.13 -1.35 12.14
CA PRO A 98 9.65 -1.69 10.79
C PRO A 98 9.25 -0.44 9.97
N LEU A 99 8.74 0.60 10.63
CA LEU A 99 8.42 1.87 9.97
C LEU A 99 9.70 2.55 9.47
N ASP A 100 10.75 2.62 10.28
CA ASP A 100 12.04 3.18 9.87
C ASP A 100 12.63 2.40 8.69
N TYR A 101 12.48 1.07 8.68
CA TYR A 101 12.87 0.24 7.55
C TYR A 101 12.13 0.63 6.25
N LEU A 102 10.81 0.85 6.33
CA LEU A 102 10.01 1.33 5.19
C LEU A 102 10.45 2.73 4.74
N GLU A 103 10.60 3.68 5.66
CA GLU A 103 11.04 5.04 5.32
C GLU A 103 12.43 5.03 4.69
N ASN A 104 13.34 4.19 5.19
CA ASN A 104 14.67 4.02 4.60
C ASN A 104 14.59 3.45 3.17
N ALA A 105 13.70 2.49 2.91
CA ALA A 105 13.49 1.96 1.56
C ALA A 105 12.91 3.01 0.58
N LEU A 106 12.07 3.92 1.10
CA LEU A 106 11.43 5.00 0.33
C LEU A 106 12.28 6.28 0.21
N LYS A 107 13.42 6.37 0.89
CA LYS A 107 14.34 7.50 0.73
C LYS A 107 14.90 7.55 -0.70
N ASP A 108 15.07 8.76 -1.20
CA ASP A 108 15.74 9.01 -2.47
C ASP A 108 17.22 8.69 -2.33
N CYS A 109 17.79 8.04 -3.34
CA CYS A 109 19.23 7.87 -3.44
C CYS A 109 19.76 8.85 -4.48
N GLU A 110 20.86 9.54 -4.18
CA GLU A 110 21.50 10.52 -5.09
C GLU A 110 22.19 9.89 -6.32
N VAL A 111 21.94 8.61 -6.61
CA VAL A 111 22.69 7.88 -7.63
C VAL A 111 22.02 8.03 -9.00
N SER A 112 22.74 8.68 -9.91
CA SER A 112 22.38 8.87 -11.32
C SER A 112 22.50 7.54 -12.10
N GLY A 113 21.38 6.97 -12.56
CA GLY A 113 21.35 5.74 -13.37
C GLY A 113 19.93 5.23 -13.63
N ASP A 114 19.80 4.04 -14.25
CA ASP A 114 18.57 3.32 -14.68
C ASP A 114 17.46 3.14 -13.60
N PHE A 115 17.69 3.64 -12.39
CA PHE A 115 16.79 3.59 -11.24
C PHE A 115 15.75 4.72 -11.20
N GLN A 116 15.63 5.51 -12.26
CA GLN A 116 14.67 6.64 -12.34
C GLN A 116 13.22 6.20 -12.09
N SER A 117 12.82 5.04 -12.64
CA SER A 117 11.48 4.49 -12.44
C SER A 117 11.21 4.12 -10.98
N SER A 118 12.19 3.54 -10.29
CA SER A 118 12.09 3.21 -8.86
C SER A 118 11.98 4.48 -8.01
N GLN A 119 12.77 5.52 -8.32
CA GLN A 119 12.69 6.81 -7.63
C GLN A 119 11.33 7.48 -7.81
N GLU A 120 10.76 7.43 -9.02
CA GLU A 120 9.44 7.97 -9.29
C GLU A 120 8.37 7.28 -8.43
N VAL A 121 8.38 5.94 -8.37
CA VAL A 121 7.44 5.18 -7.54
C VAL A 121 7.61 5.48 -6.05
N LYS A 122 8.85 5.60 -5.56
CA LYS A 122 9.12 6.02 -4.16
C LYS A 122 8.55 7.41 -3.87
N GLY A 123 8.72 8.37 -4.79
CA GLY A 123 8.14 9.71 -4.70
C GLY A 123 6.61 9.68 -4.63
N GLN A 124 5.97 8.91 -5.50
CA GLN A 124 4.52 8.76 -5.55
C GLN A 124 3.95 8.09 -4.30
N LEU A 125 4.59 7.02 -3.81
CA LEU A 125 4.17 6.37 -2.56
C LEU A 125 4.20 7.35 -1.39
N ARG A 126 5.25 8.18 -1.28
CA ARG A 126 5.34 9.22 -0.25
C ARG A 126 4.28 10.32 -0.44
N LYS A 127 3.96 10.68 -1.68
CA LYS A 127 2.97 11.71 -2.03
C LYS A 127 1.53 11.26 -1.73
N TYR A 128 1.14 10.09 -2.23
CA TYR A 128 -0.24 9.59 -2.11
C TYR A 128 -0.52 8.98 -0.73
N PHE A 129 0.44 8.25 -0.15
CA PHE A 129 0.27 7.63 1.17
C PHE A 129 0.99 8.42 2.26
N LYS A 130 0.35 9.53 2.67
CA LYS A 130 0.83 10.38 3.77
C LYS A 130 0.81 9.64 5.11
N GLU A 131 -0.26 8.87 5.37
CA GLU A 131 -0.34 7.96 6.50
C GLU A 131 0.12 6.57 6.06
N ARG A 132 1.34 6.20 6.43
CA ARG A 132 1.93 4.90 6.09
C ARG A 132 2.59 4.24 7.28
N ASP A 133 2.64 2.93 7.23
CA ASP A 133 3.18 2.09 8.28
C ASP A 133 3.68 0.76 7.71
N CYS A 134 4.44 0.03 8.52
CA CYS A 134 5.06 -1.22 8.12
C CYS A 134 4.96 -2.27 9.24
N CYS A 135 4.87 -3.53 8.82
CA CYS A 135 4.94 -4.69 9.68
C CYS A 135 5.75 -5.79 9.01
N THR A 136 6.82 -6.22 9.66
CA THR A 136 7.59 -7.39 9.24
C THR A 136 7.09 -8.64 9.96
N MET A 137 6.97 -9.73 9.23
CA MET A 137 6.50 -11.01 9.75
C MET A 137 7.51 -12.10 9.41
N VAL A 138 7.89 -12.89 10.40
CA VAL A 138 8.73 -14.07 10.17
C VAL A 138 7.92 -15.14 9.45
N ARG A 139 8.62 -16.09 8.83
CA ARG A 139 7.96 -17.24 8.20
C ARG A 139 7.13 -18.01 9.24
N PRO A 140 5.88 -18.42 8.95
CA PRO A 140 5.03 -19.11 9.92
C PRO A 140 5.62 -20.43 10.45
N ILE A 141 6.20 -21.23 9.55
CA ILE A 141 6.76 -22.57 9.78
C ILE A 141 7.96 -22.76 8.82
N VAL A 142 8.94 -23.59 9.22
CA VAL A 142 10.12 -23.92 8.40
C VAL A 142 9.87 -25.09 7.44
N ASP A 143 9.10 -26.11 7.88
CA ASP A 143 8.77 -27.29 7.07
C ASP A 143 7.82 -26.93 5.91
N GLU A 144 8.25 -27.24 4.68
CA GLU A 144 7.53 -26.90 3.46
C GLU A 144 6.19 -27.65 3.32
N ASN A 145 6.13 -28.92 3.74
CA ASN A 145 4.91 -29.72 3.62
C ASN A 145 3.80 -29.14 4.52
N ASN A 146 4.19 -28.75 5.73
CA ASN A 146 3.30 -28.07 6.66
C ASN A 146 2.94 -26.66 6.17
N LEU A 147 3.87 -25.93 5.56
CA LEU A 147 3.58 -24.61 5.01
C LEU A 147 2.56 -24.64 3.87
N GLN A 148 2.57 -25.69 3.04
CA GLN A 148 1.55 -25.90 2.01
C GLN A 148 0.15 -26.19 2.59
N ASN A 149 0.10 -26.76 3.80
CA ASN A 149 -1.13 -27.14 4.49
C ASN A 149 -1.46 -26.21 5.67
N LEU A 150 -0.96 -24.96 5.64
CA LEU A 150 -1.00 -24.03 6.78
C LEU A 150 -2.41 -23.79 7.34
N ASN A 151 -3.43 -23.80 6.46
CA ASN A 151 -4.84 -23.63 6.81
C ASN A 151 -5.41 -24.77 7.67
N THR A 152 -4.75 -25.94 7.71
CA THR A 152 -5.16 -27.11 8.49
C THR A 152 -4.46 -27.20 9.84
N LEU A 153 -3.38 -26.42 10.04
CA LEU A 153 -2.56 -26.48 11.24
C LEU A 153 -3.17 -25.67 12.38
N GLN A 154 -2.90 -26.12 13.60
CA GLN A 154 -3.29 -25.40 14.82
C GLN A 154 -2.28 -24.30 15.15
N ILE A 155 -2.73 -23.29 15.89
CA ILE A 155 -1.93 -22.08 16.20
C ILE A 155 -0.66 -22.43 17.01
N ASP A 156 -0.73 -23.44 17.86
CA ASP A 156 0.39 -23.95 18.67
C ASP A 156 1.47 -24.65 17.82
N GLN A 157 1.16 -25.04 16.59
CA GLN A 157 2.13 -25.60 15.62
C GLN A 157 2.87 -24.51 14.84
N LEU A 158 2.41 -23.26 14.91
CA LEU A 158 3.06 -22.11 14.29
C LEU A 158 4.18 -21.58 15.18
N ARG A 159 5.13 -20.87 14.59
CA ARG A 159 6.17 -20.17 15.36
C ARG A 159 5.53 -19.13 16.30
N PRO A 160 5.88 -19.11 17.60
CA PRO A 160 5.30 -18.17 18.56
C PRO A 160 5.48 -16.70 18.14
N GLU A 161 6.63 -16.37 17.57
CA GLU A 161 6.95 -15.04 17.02
C GLU A 161 5.97 -14.63 15.92
N PHE A 162 5.67 -15.53 14.98
CA PHE A 162 4.71 -15.29 13.91
C PHE A 162 3.30 -15.06 14.45
N VAL A 163 2.90 -15.86 15.44
CA VAL A 163 1.60 -15.71 16.11
C VAL A 163 1.51 -14.35 16.79
N GLN A 164 2.54 -13.97 17.55
CA GLN A 164 2.60 -12.66 18.21
C GLN A 164 2.58 -11.49 17.22
N GLN A 165 3.32 -11.60 16.12
CA GLN A 165 3.34 -10.59 15.04
C GLN A 165 1.97 -10.48 14.37
N THR A 166 1.30 -11.61 14.12
CA THR A 166 -0.07 -11.65 13.54
C THR A 166 -1.08 -10.96 14.46
N PHE A 167 -1.04 -11.24 15.76
CA PHE A 167 -1.91 -10.58 16.74
C PHE A 167 -1.59 -9.08 16.85
N SER A 168 -0.31 -8.71 16.83
CA SER A 168 0.12 -7.32 16.87
C SER A 168 -0.37 -6.56 15.64
N LEU A 169 -0.21 -7.13 14.44
CA LEU A 169 -0.71 -6.58 13.19
C LEU A 169 -2.24 -6.40 13.23
N ARG A 170 -2.98 -7.44 13.62
CA ARG A 170 -4.44 -7.37 13.75
C ARG A 170 -4.87 -6.26 14.70
N ASN A 171 -4.25 -6.17 15.88
CA ASN A 171 -4.56 -5.15 16.86
C ASN A 171 -4.23 -3.74 16.33
N LYS A 172 -3.12 -3.60 15.62
CA LYS A 172 -2.69 -2.35 15.01
C LYS A 172 -3.69 -1.87 13.96
N ILE A 173 -4.13 -2.77 13.07
CA ILE A 173 -5.16 -2.48 12.06
C ILE A 173 -6.46 -2.07 12.73
N LEU A 174 -6.98 -2.89 13.67
CA LEU A 174 -8.27 -2.61 14.32
C LEU A 174 -8.29 -1.30 15.10
N LYS A 175 -7.16 -0.91 15.71
CA LYS A 175 -7.02 0.37 16.43
C LYS A 175 -6.84 1.57 15.50
N SER A 176 -6.25 1.37 14.33
CA SER A 176 -5.95 2.44 13.37
C SER A 176 -7.02 2.59 12.28
N MET A 177 -7.99 1.67 12.21
CA MET A 177 -9.14 1.75 11.33
C MET A 177 -9.92 3.04 11.56
N VAL A 178 -10.13 3.78 10.48
CA VAL A 178 -10.95 4.99 10.44
C VAL A 178 -12.14 4.76 9.51
N PHE A 179 -13.26 5.39 9.84
CA PHE A 179 -14.36 5.51 8.89
C PHE A 179 -13.85 6.21 7.63
N LYS A 180 -14.22 5.69 6.46
CA LYS A 180 -13.91 6.36 5.20
C LYS A 180 -14.61 7.73 5.19
N ARG A 181 -13.86 8.75 4.78
CA ARG A 181 -14.36 10.13 4.69
C ARG A 181 -14.14 10.67 3.28
N ILE A 182 -15.12 11.42 2.79
CA ILE A 182 -15.02 12.25 1.59
C ILE A 182 -15.50 13.64 1.96
N ASN A 183 -14.74 14.68 1.61
CA ASN A 183 -15.06 16.07 1.97
C ASN A 183 -15.42 16.22 3.45
N SER A 184 -14.65 15.57 4.32
CA SER A 184 -14.84 15.54 5.79
C SER A 184 -16.14 14.88 6.29
N SER A 185 -16.95 14.31 5.41
CA SER A 185 -18.17 13.56 5.76
C SER A 185 -17.91 12.07 5.81
N GLN A 186 -18.43 11.39 6.83
CA GLN A 186 -18.36 9.93 6.92
C GLN A 186 -19.25 9.28 5.84
N ILE A 187 -18.70 8.31 5.14
CA ILE A 187 -19.43 7.56 4.12
C ILE A 187 -20.26 6.46 4.78
N ASP A 188 -21.57 6.47 4.54
CA ASP A 188 -22.45 5.36 4.88
C ASP A 188 -22.55 4.33 3.75
N GLY A 189 -23.23 3.20 3.99
CA GLY A 189 -23.35 2.15 2.98
C GLY A 189 -24.02 2.61 1.67
N LYS A 190 -24.95 3.58 1.73
CA LYS A 190 -25.63 4.09 0.52
C LYS A 190 -24.70 4.96 -0.31
N MET A 191 -23.95 5.85 0.34
CA MET A 191 -22.94 6.69 -0.31
C MET A 191 -21.82 5.84 -0.90
N TRP A 192 -21.37 4.80 -0.18
CA TRP A 192 -20.37 3.86 -0.68
C TRP A 192 -20.85 3.14 -1.95
N MET A 193 -22.08 2.63 -1.95
CA MET A 193 -22.70 2.03 -3.15
C MET A 193 -22.84 3.04 -4.29
N GLY A 194 -23.17 4.30 -3.98
CA GLY A 194 -23.24 5.38 -4.97
C GLY A 194 -21.89 5.63 -5.65
N MET A 195 -20.79 5.62 -4.89
CA MET A 195 -19.44 5.73 -5.45
C MET A 195 -19.12 4.56 -6.37
N VAL A 196 -19.41 3.32 -5.96
CA VAL A 196 -19.18 2.13 -6.79
C VAL A 196 -19.92 2.22 -8.13
N HIS A 197 -21.10 2.84 -8.18
CA HIS A 197 -21.86 3.02 -9.42
C HIS A 197 -21.36 4.19 -10.29
N GLN A 198 -20.67 5.16 -9.71
CA GLN A 198 -20.08 6.30 -10.44
C GLN A 198 -18.70 5.98 -11.02
N PHE A 199 -17.98 5.05 -10.37
CA PHE A 199 -16.72 4.52 -10.87
C PHE A 199 -16.93 3.40 -11.88
#